data_AF-A0A164RIT9-F1
#
_entry.id   AF-A0A164RIT9-F1
#
_cell.length_a   1.000
_cell.length_b   1.000
_cell.length_c   1.000
_cell.angle_alpha   90.00
_cell.angle_beta   90.00
_cell.angle_gamma   90.00
#
_symmetry.space_group_name_H-M   'P 1'
#
loop_
_entity.id
_entity.type
_entity.pdbx_description
1 polymer ?
#
loop_
_entity_poly.entity_id
_entity_poly.type
_entity_poly.pdbx_seq_one_letter_code
_entity_poly.pdbx_strand_id
1 'polypeptide(L)'
;MPHRPQVDAVERLKQKLRSVRDADLKRQFILESIINTVGNRVQREMRVITPADAMSALWHQAPNPSKALKQAKRHLLRNPPVEDPMTYKDMKSFFSLVRMILLTLLMYNLRRQHSKRKVRCGDSFPTDGPSHSGLGPIALLTIVEED
;
A
#
# COMPACT_ATOMS: atom_id res chain seq x y z
N MET A 1 -11.42 5.11 -40.19
CA MET A 1 -10.57 4.97 -38.99
C MET A 1 -10.19 3.50 -38.83
N PRO A 2 -8.98 3.06 -39.21
CA PRO A 2 -8.62 1.64 -39.10
C PRO A 2 -8.38 1.27 -37.63
N HIS A 3 -9.10 0.24 -37.16
CA HIS A 3 -8.85 -0.41 -35.88
C HIS A 3 -7.42 -0.95 -35.86
N ARG A 4 -6.55 -0.36 -35.02
CA ARG A 4 -5.24 -0.96 -34.72
C ARG A 4 -5.49 -2.31 -34.04
N PRO A 5 -4.93 -3.43 -34.54
CA PRO A 5 -5.03 -4.70 -33.86
C PRO A 5 -4.35 -4.55 -32.50
N GLN A 6 -5.13 -4.79 -31.45
CA GLN A 6 -4.67 -4.84 -30.08
C GLN A 6 -3.76 -6.07 -29.98
N VAL A 7 -2.47 -5.90 -30.31
CA VAL A 7 -1.47 -6.95 -30.12
C VAL A 7 -1.57 -7.38 -28.67
N ASP A 8 -2.06 -8.61 -28.47
CA ASP A 8 -2.41 -9.17 -27.17
C ASP A 8 -1.27 -8.90 -26.19
N ALA A 9 -1.59 -8.39 -25.00
CA ALA A 9 -0.58 -8.13 -23.98
C ALA A 9 0.28 -9.39 -23.71
N VAL A 10 -0.32 -10.56 -23.93
CA VAL A 10 0.30 -11.89 -23.91
C VAL A 10 1.34 -12.08 -25.02
N GLU A 11 1.08 -11.64 -26.25
CA GLU A 11 2.04 -11.76 -27.37
C GLU A 11 3.25 -10.83 -27.18
N ARG A 12 3.02 -9.61 -26.68
CA ARG A 12 4.12 -8.69 -26.31
C ARG A 12 4.98 -9.28 -25.18
N LEU A 13 4.34 -9.95 -24.23
CA LEU A 13 5.02 -10.64 -23.14
C LEU A 13 5.88 -11.80 -23.66
N LYS A 14 5.31 -12.65 -24.53
CA LYS A 14 6.03 -13.76 -25.17
C LYS A 14 7.24 -13.28 -25.98
N GLN A 15 7.08 -12.19 -26.75
CA GLN A 15 8.17 -11.66 -27.57
C GLN A 15 9.33 -11.12 -26.72
N LYS A 16 9.03 -10.39 -25.63
CA LYS A 16 10.07 -9.95 -24.66
C LYS A 16 10.71 -11.11 -23.90
N LEU A 17 9.95 -12.15 -23.59
CA LEU A 17 10.49 -13.34 -22.92
C LEU A 17 11.47 -14.12 -23.79
N ARG A 18 11.25 -14.15 -25.11
CA ARG A 18 12.17 -14.77 -26.05
C ARG A 18 13.52 -14.04 -26.15
N SER A 19 13.56 -12.72 -25.92
CA SER A 19 14.79 -11.93 -26.02
C SER A 19 15.69 -11.96 -24.77
N VAL A 20 15.16 -12.37 -23.62
CA VAL A 20 15.95 -12.42 -22.36
C VAL A 20 16.67 -13.77 -22.28
N ARG A 21 18.00 -13.79 -22.16
CA ARG A 21 18.76 -15.05 -22.03
C ARG A 21 18.79 -15.57 -20.59
N ASP A 22 18.82 -14.66 -19.63
CA ASP A 22 18.88 -14.93 -18.21
C ASP A 22 17.55 -15.49 -17.66
N ALA A 23 17.63 -16.61 -16.94
CA ALA A 23 16.47 -17.29 -16.38
C ALA A 23 15.81 -16.51 -15.22
N ASP A 24 16.61 -15.84 -14.40
CA ASP A 24 16.12 -15.08 -13.25
C ASP A 24 15.44 -13.79 -13.69
N LEU A 25 16.02 -13.10 -14.68
CA LEU A 25 15.36 -11.94 -15.31
C LEU A 25 14.04 -12.34 -15.99
N LYS A 26 13.99 -13.51 -16.64
CA LYS A 26 12.74 -14.04 -17.21
C LYS A 26 11.69 -14.29 -16.13
N ARG A 27 12.05 -14.93 -15.03
CA ARG A 27 11.15 -15.20 -13.89
C ARG A 27 10.63 -13.90 -13.30
N GLN A 28 11.52 -12.93 -13.04
CA GLN A 28 11.15 -11.65 -12.48
C GLN A 28 10.20 -10.88 -13.40
N PHE A 29 10.46 -10.90 -14.71
CA PHE A 29 9.61 -10.24 -15.69
C PHE A 29 8.21 -10.88 -15.81
N ILE A 30 8.13 -12.22 -15.77
CA ILE A 30 6.84 -12.94 -15.74
C ILE A 30 6.08 -12.58 -14.49
N LEU A 31 6.72 -12.67 -13.33
CA LEU A 31 6.10 -12.38 -12.05
C LEU A 31 5.57 -10.93 -12.02
N GLU A 32 6.38 -9.96 -12.44
CA GLU A 32 5.98 -8.56 -12.51
C GLU A 32 4.77 -8.36 -13.43
N SER A 33 4.74 -9.03 -14.57
CA SER A 33 3.64 -8.94 -15.52
C SER A 33 2.35 -9.51 -14.95
N ILE A 34 2.43 -10.64 -14.24
CA ILE A 34 1.29 -11.27 -13.58
C ILE A 34 0.77 -10.39 -12.45
N ILE A 35 1.66 -9.90 -11.57
CA ILE A 35 1.33 -8.97 -10.49
C ILE A 35 0.63 -7.72 -11.01
N ASN A 36 1.15 -7.15 -12.10
CA ASN A 36 0.56 -5.96 -12.70
C ASN A 36 -0.82 -6.25 -13.28
N THR A 37 -0.97 -7.37 -13.99
CA THR A 37 -2.25 -7.81 -14.56
C THR A 37 -3.30 -8.02 -13.46
N VAL A 38 -2.96 -8.80 -12.44
CA VAL A 38 -3.83 -9.09 -11.30
C VAL A 38 -4.18 -7.80 -10.55
N GLY A 39 -3.20 -6.96 -10.23
CA GLY A 39 -3.47 -5.74 -9.49
C GLY A 39 -4.26 -4.70 -10.28
N ASN A 40 -4.09 -4.61 -11.60
CA ASN A 40 -4.92 -3.74 -12.43
C ASN A 40 -6.36 -4.26 -12.53
N ARG A 41 -6.54 -5.58 -12.49
CA ARG A 41 -7.87 -6.20 -12.41
C ARG A 41 -8.53 -5.92 -11.06
N VAL A 42 -7.83 -6.16 -9.95
CA VAL A 42 -8.32 -5.82 -8.59
C VAL A 42 -8.69 -4.34 -8.49
N GLN A 43 -7.84 -3.43 -9.00
CA GLN A 43 -8.15 -2.00 -8.97
C GLN A 43 -9.44 -1.65 -9.74
N ARG A 44 -9.67 -2.28 -10.90
CA ARG A 44 -10.90 -2.09 -11.67
C ARG A 44 -12.12 -2.62 -10.93
N GLU A 45 -12.02 -3.80 -10.35
CA GLU A 45 -13.09 -4.42 -9.56
C GLU A 45 -13.45 -3.55 -8.35
N MET A 46 -12.46 -3.07 -7.58
CA MET A 46 -12.69 -2.20 -6.40
C MET A 46 -13.34 -0.85 -6.74
N ARG A 47 -13.16 -0.35 -7.98
CA ARG A 47 -13.80 0.91 -8.42
C ARG A 47 -15.28 0.75 -8.71
N VAL A 48 -15.72 -0.46 -9.05
CA VAL A 48 -17.09 -0.74 -9.50
C VAL A 48 -17.91 -1.42 -8.41
N ILE A 49 -17.28 -2.15 -7.50
CA ILE A 49 -17.96 -2.87 -6.42
C ILE A 49 -18.53 -1.90 -5.39
N THR A 50 -19.83 -2.06 -5.13
CA THR A 50 -20.57 -1.41 -4.04
C THR A 50 -19.95 -1.77 -2.69
N PRO A 51 -19.85 -0.84 -1.72
CA PRO A 51 -19.20 -1.06 -0.42
C PRO A 51 -19.95 -2.00 0.55
N ALA A 52 -20.62 -3.03 0.03
CA ALA A 52 -21.22 -4.10 0.83
C ALA A 52 -20.16 -5.07 1.39
N ASP A 53 -19.05 -5.24 0.67
CA ASP A 53 -17.92 -6.06 1.11
C ASP A 53 -16.93 -5.23 1.96
N ALA A 54 -16.39 -5.84 3.02
CA ALA A 54 -15.50 -5.18 3.97
C ALA A 54 -14.22 -4.63 3.31
N MET A 55 -13.69 -5.35 2.32
CA MET A 55 -12.50 -4.90 1.58
C MET A 55 -12.84 -3.72 0.66
N SER A 56 -14.01 -3.72 0.03
CA SER A 56 -14.49 -2.58 -0.76
C SER A 56 -14.73 -1.36 0.13
N ALA A 57 -15.36 -1.52 1.29
CA ALA A 57 -15.54 -0.44 2.26
C ALA A 57 -14.21 0.18 2.69
N LEU A 58 -13.21 -0.65 3.02
CA LEU A 58 -11.85 -0.18 3.36
C LEU A 58 -11.17 0.53 2.19
N TRP A 59 -11.38 0.07 0.96
CA TRP A 59 -10.82 0.70 -0.24
C TRP A 59 -11.36 2.12 -0.43
N HIS A 60 -12.69 2.29 -0.34
CA HIS A 60 -13.35 3.58 -0.55
C HIS A 60 -13.13 4.59 0.59
N GLN A 61 -12.93 4.11 1.82
CA GLN A 61 -12.67 4.99 2.96
C GLN A 61 -11.18 5.35 3.14
N ALA A 62 -10.27 4.58 2.53
CA ALA A 62 -8.85 4.82 2.65
C ALA A 62 -8.45 6.15 1.98
N PRO A 63 -7.53 6.92 2.60
CA PRO A 63 -7.07 8.19 2.01
C PRO A 63 -6.30 7.99 0.71
N ASN A 64 -5.59 6.86 0.56
CA ASN A 64 -4.76 6.59 -0.61
C ASN A 64 -4.76 5.09 -0.97
N PRO A 65 -5.89 4.54 -1.48
CA PRO A 65 -6.01 3.12 -1.81
C PRO A 65 -5.07 2.71 -2.95
N SER A 66 -4.89 3.58 -3.94
CA SER A 66 -3.91 3.37 -5.03
C SER A 66 -2.47 3.24 -4.52
N LYS A 67 -2.11 3.95 -3.45
CA LYS A 67 -0.78 3.84 -2.82
C LYS A 67 -0.65 2.52 -2.05
N ALA A 68 -1.69 2.10 -1.34
CA ALA A 68 -1.73 0.79 -0.68
C ALA A 68 -1.56 -0.35 -1.68
N LEU A 69 -2.25 -0.29 -2.83
CA LEU A 69 -2.10 -1.28 -3.90
C LEU A 69 -0.68 -1.30 -4.49
N LYS A 70 -0.09 -0.12 -4.76
CA LYS A 70 1.32 -0.04 -5.22
C LYS A 70 2.29 -0.64 -4.20
N GLN A 71 2.05 -0.43 -2.91
CA GLN A 71 2.86 -1.03 -1.84
C GLN A 71 2.70 -2.56 -1.80
N ALA A 72 1.48 -3.07 -1.92
CA ALA A 72 1.22 -4.50 -1.99
C ALA A 72 1.91 -5.16 -3.20
N LYS A 73 1.81 -4.57 -4.41
CA LYS A 73 2.52 -5.04 -5.61
C LYS A 73 4.04 -5.08 -5.41
N ARG A 74 4.63 -4.01 -4.86
CA ARG A 74 6.07 -3.94 -4.57
C ARG A 74 6.51 -4.98 -3.54
N HIS A 75 5.68 -5.24 -2.54
CA HIS A 75 5.98 -6.27 -1.55
C HIS A 75 6.01 -7.66 -2.19
N LEU A 76 5.04 -7.98 -3.06
CA LEU A 76 5.02 -9.26 -3.77
C LEU A 76 6.21 -9.44 -4.74
N LEU A 77 6.70 -8.35 -5.33
CA LEU A 77 7.91 -8.37 -6.16
C LEU A 77 9.18 -8.63 -5.36
N ARG A 78 9.24 -8.14 -4.11
CA ARG A 78 10.39 -8.34 -3.22
C ARG A 78 10.37 -9.70 -2.53
N ASN A 79 9.17 -10.17 -2.21
CA ASN A 79 8.92 -11.45 -1.56
C ASN A 79 8.00 -12.27 -2.47
N PRO A 80 8.54 -12.86 -3.55
CA PRO A 80 7.76 -13.70 -4.43
C PRO A 80 7.22 -14.92 -3.66
N PRO A 81 6.07 -15.48 -4.07
CA PRO A 81 5.66 -16.79 -3.58
C PRO A 81 6.78 -17.80 -3.82
N VAL A 82 6.95 -18.74 -2.88
CA VAL A 82 8.04 -19.74 -2.89
C VAL A 82 8.01 -20.60 -4.15
N GLU A 83 6.81 -20.78 -4.71
CA GLU A 83 6.61 -21.57 -5.91
C GLU A 83 7.00 -20.77 -7.16
N ASP A 84 7.83 -21.39 -7.97
CA ASP A 84 8.33 -20.79 -9.19
C ASP A 84 7.22 -20.71 -10.25
N PRO A 85 6.95 -19.54 -10.86
CA PRO A 85 5.95 -19.40 -11.92
C PRO A 85 6.15 -20.38 -13.10
N MET A 86 7.39 -20.83 -13.34
CA MET A 86 7.67 -21.81 -14.40
C MET A 86 7.39 -23.27 -13.99
N THR A 87 7.23 -23.54 -12.70
CA THR A 87 6.90 -24.89 -12.17
C THR A 87 5.40 -25.16 -12.09
N TYR A 88 4.57 -24.12 -12.27
CA TYR A 88 3.12 -24.27 -12.24
C TYR A 88 2.61 -25.02 -13.46
N LYS A 89 2.00 -26.20 -13.23
CA LYS A 89 1.26 -26.95 -14.25
C LYS A 89 0.08 -26.16 -14.81
N ASP A 90 -0.50 -25.27 -13.99
CA ASP A 90 -1.62 -24.42 -14.38
C ASP A 90 -1.36 -22.96 -13.99
N MET A 91 -1.24 -22.11 -15.01
CA MET A 91 -1.08 -20.66 -14.83
C MET A 91 -2.29 -20.03 -14.13
N LYS A 92 -3.50 -20.57 -14.31
CA LYS A 92 -4.71 -20.01 -13.66
C LYS A 92 -4.62 -20.14 -12.14
N SER A 93 -4.08 -21.25 -11.65
CA SER A 93 -3.81 -21.47 -10.22
C SER A 93 -2.81 -20.45 -9.68
N PHE A 94 -1.72 -20.17 -10.41
CA PHE A 94 -0.75 -19.16 -10.02
C PHE A 94 -1.34 -17.73 -9.98
N PHE A 95 -2.15 -17.36 -10.99
CA PHE A 95 -2.88 -16.09 -10.97
C PHE A 95 -3.80 -15.97 -9.76
N SER A 96 -4.42 -17.08 -9.35
CA SER A 96 -5.32 -17.14 -8.19
C SER A 96 -4.55 -16.98 -6.89
N LEU A 97 -3.39 -17.62 -6.75
CA LEU A 97 -2.48 -17.45 -5.62
C LEU A 97 -2.00 -16.00 -5.51
N VAL A 98 -1.46 -15.44 -6.60
CA VAL A 98 -0.98 -14.05 -6.64
C VAL A 98 -2.11 -13.09 -6.25
N ARG A 99 -3.33 -13.33 -6.73
CA ARG A 99 -4.51 -12.55 -6.35
C ARG A 99 -4.79 -12.63 -4.85
N MET A 100 -4.81 -13.83 -4.27
CA MET A 100 -5.09 -14.04 -2.85
C MET A 100 -4.05 -13.34 -1.95
N ILE A 101 -2.76 -13.47 -2.26
CA ILE A 101 -1.70 -12.80 -1.50
C ILE A 101 -1.80 -11.28 -1.67
N LEU A 102 -2.04 -10.79 -2.90
CA LEU A 102 -2.18 -9.36 -3.17
C LEU A 102 -3.34 -8.73 -2.39
N LEU A 103 -4.50 -9.40 -2.33
CA LEU A 103 -5.66 -8.92 -1.57
C LEU A 103 -5.38 -8.90 -0.06
N THR A 104 -4.67 -9.91 0.45
CA THR A 104 -4.24 -9.96 1.86
C THR A 104 -3.34 -8.78 2.22
N LEU A 105 -2.31 -8.53 1.40
CA LEU A 105 -1.39 -7.39 1.57
C LEU A 105 -2.10 -6.05 1.42
N LEU A 106 -3.04 -5.96 0.47
CA LEU A 106 -3.84 -4.76 0.26
C LEU A 106 -4.69 -4.44 1.49
N MET A 107 -5.40 -5.44 2.02
CA MET A 107 -6.24 -5.29 3.21
C MET A 107 -5.42 -4.83 4.42
N TYR A 108 -4.24 -5.42 4.65
CA TYR A 108 -3.31 -4.98 5.70
C TYR A 108 -2.90 -3.51 5.54
N ASN A 109 -2.52 -3.10 4.32
CA ASN A 109 -2.10 -1.73 4.05
C ASN A 109 -3.25 -0.72 4.19
N LEU A 110 -4.47 -1.08 3.76
CA LEU A 110 -5.66 -0.24 3.91
C LEU A 110 -6.00 -0.04 5.40
N ARG A 111 -6.05 -1.11 6.19
CA ARG A 111 -6.27 -1.03 7.64
C ARG A 111 -5.24 -0.14 8.33
N ARG A 112 -3.96 -0.26 7.96
CA ARG A 112 -2.90 0.58 8.50
C ARG A 112 -3.09 2.07 8.19
N GLN A 113 -3.65 2.42 7.03
CA GLN A 113 -3.97 3.82 6.72
C GLN A 113 -5.12 4.34 7.59
N HIS A 114 -6.11 3.49 7.90
CA HIS A 114 -7.20 3.82 8.81
C HIS A 114 -6.74 4.02 10.25
N SER A 115 -5.90 3.13 10.79
CA SER A 115 -5.41 3.25 12.18
C SER A 115 -4.60 4.54 12.40
N LYS A 116 -3.83 4.98 11.40
CA LYS A 116 -3.06 6.24 11.47
C LYS A 116 -3.94 7.50 11.51
N ARG A 117 -5.16 7.46 10.97
CA ARG A 117 -6.12 8.57 11.07
C ARG A 117 -6.66 8.69 12.49
N LYS A 118 -6.97 7.57 13.15
CA LYS A 118 -7.57 7.57 14.49
C LYS A 118 -6.66 8.22 15.55
N VAL A 119 -5.34 8.06 15.41
CA VAL A 119 -4.35 8.67 16.33
C VAL A 119 -4.21 10.18 16.13
N ARG A 120 -4.49 10.72 14.93
CA ARG A 120 -4.38 12.17 14.66
C ARG A 120 -5.59 13.00 15.08
N CYS A 121 -6.69 12.36 15.50
CA CYS A 121 -7.89 13.04 15.97
C CYS A 121 -8.03 13.04 17.51
N GLY A 122 -7.00 12.60 18.24
CA GLY A 122 -7.07 12.35 19.68
C GLY A 122 -6.44 13.39 20.60
N ASP A 123 -5.69 14.38 20.09
CA ASP A 123 -4.94 15.33 20.93
C ASP A 123 -5.29 16.78 20.58
N SER A 124 -6.52 17.16 20.88
CA SER A 124 -6.88 18.57 21.05
C SER A 124 -7.86 18.64 22.21
N PHE A 125 -7.35 18.31 23.40
CA PHE A 125 -8.01 18.71 24.64
C PHE A 125 -7.80 20.22 24.81
N PRO A 126 -8.85 21.05 24.86
CA PRO A 126 -8.73 22.39 25.41
C PRO A 126 -8.54 22.23 26.93
N THR A 127 -7.32 22.44 27.41
CA THR A 127 -7.09 22.74 28.83
C THR A 127 -7.62 24.14 29.11
N ASP A 128 -8.93 24.25 29.35
CA ASP A 128 -9.53 25.40 30.00
C ASP A 128 -9.34 25.30 31.52
N GLY A 129 -8.52 26.20 32.06
CA GLY A 129 -8.53 26.68 33.46
C GLY A 129 -7.45 26.13 34.40
N PRO A 130 -7.04 26.87 35.45
CA PRO A 130 -7.64 28.10 35.98
C PRO A 130 -6.71 29.33 36.00
N SER A 131 -7.34 30.50 35.96
CA SER A 131 -6.77 31.80 36.31
C SER A 131 -6.06 31.75 37.68
N HIS A 132 -4.74 31.87 37.68
CA HIS A 132 -3.99 32.28 38.86
C HIS A 132 -3.90 33.80 38.89
N SER A 133 -4.74 34.39 39.75
CA SER A 133 -4.56 35.72 40.30
C SER A 133 -3.21 35.79 41.01
N GLY A 134 -2.51 36.91 40.80
CA GLY A 134 -1.10 37.06 41.13
C GLY A 134 -0.77 37.07 42.62
N LEU A 135 0.54 36.93 42.87
CA LEU A 135 1.28 37.43 44.02
C LEU A 135 2.74 37.58 43.53
N GLY A 136 3.29 38.77 43.72
CA GLY A 136 4.42 39.31 42.96
C GLY A 136 5.81 38.75 43.27
N PRO A 137 6.84 39.21 42.53
CA PRO A 137 8.22 38.88 42.79
C PRO A 137 8.73 39.64 44.03
N ILE A 138 9.11 38.89 45.07
CA ILE A 138 9.88 39.42 46.20
C ILE A 138 11.29 39.75 45.70
N ALA A 139 11.69 41.00 45.88
CA ALA A 139 13.03 41.50 45.59
C ALA A 139 14.07 40.80 46.48
N LEU A 140 15.09 40.21 45.85
CA LEU A 140 16.31 39.76 46.50
C LEU A 140 17.19 40.98 46.76
N LEU A 141 17.27 41.38 48.02
CA LEU A 141 18.19 42.41 48.50
C LEU A 141 19.60 41.80 48.55
N THR A 142 20.50 42.38 47.77
CA THR A 142 21.96 42.37 47.94
C THR A 142 22.35 42.94 49.30
N ILE A 143 23.52 42.53 49.81
CA ILE A 143 24.46 43.18 50.77
C ILE A 143 25.12 42.04 51.59
N VAL A 144 26.42 41.92 51.85
CA VAL A 144 27.65 42.64 51.47
C VAL A 144 28.81 41.67 51.80
N GLU A 145 29.92 41.88 51.11
CA GLU A 145 31.23 41.24 51.20
C GLU A 145 32.06 41.76 52.41
N GLU A 146 33.19 41.08 52.67
CA GLU A 146 34.36 41.46 53.48
C GLU A 146 34.49 41.00 54.95
N ASP A 147 35.61 40.27 55.14
CA ASP A 147 36.50 40.01 56.29
C ASP A 147 36.02 40.17 57.75
#